data_AF-A0A7X6Z425-F1
#
_entry.id   AF-A0A7X6Z425-F1
#
_cell.length_a   1.000
_cell.length_b   1.000
_cell.length_c   1.000
_cell.angle_alpha   90.00
_cell.angle_beta   90.00
_cell.angle_gamma   90.00
#
_symmetry.space_group_name_H-M   'P 1'
#
loop_
_entity.id
_entity.type
_entity.pdbx_description
1 polymer ?
#
loop_
_entity_poly.entity_id
_entity_poly.type
_entity_poly.pdbx_seq_one_letter_code
_entity_poly.pdbx_strand_id
1 'polypeptide(L)'
;MKDRVILHVDQNSFYASVEMLRQPSLKTVPCAVAGDPANRHGIVLAKNQLAKKTGIKTGETIWQAKQKCPQLVLVPPDYRSYLYFSRLARALYREYTDRVEPFGIDECWMD
;
A
#
# COMPACT_ATOMS: atom_id res chain seq x y z
N MET A 1 -29.41 11.19 -23.33
CA MET A 1 -28.57 10.13 -22.76
C MET A 1 -27.97 10.66 -21.48
N LYS A 2 -27.84 9.86 -20.43
CA LYS A 2 -27.00 10.22 -19.28
C LYS A 2 -25.54 10.06 -19.70
N ASP A 3 -24.68 11.00 -19.30
CA ASP A 3 -23.25 10.88 -19.52
C ASP A 3 -22.70 9.67 -18.72
N ARG A 4 -21.71 8.99 -19.31
CA ARG A 4 -21.03 7.86 -18.67
C ARG A 4 -20.12 8.38 -17.56
N VAL A 5 -20.17 7.76 -16.38
CA VAL A 5 -19.33 8.12 -15.23
C VAL A 5 -18.38 6.98 -14.95
N ILE A 6 -17.07 7.25 -15.02
CA ILE A 6 -16.04 6.26 -14.72
C ILE A 6 -15.38 6.64 -13.40
N LEU A 7 -15.41 5.74 -12.43
CA LEU A 7 -14.73 5.90 -11.14
C LEU A 7 -13.38 5.18 -11.17
N HIS A 8 -12.32 5.89 -10.79
CA HIS A 8 -11.04 5.30 -10.44
C HIS A 8 -10.97 5.15 -8.93
N VAL A 9 -10.65 3.95 -8.46
CA VAL A 9 -10.46 3.63 -7.05
C VAL A 9 -9.00 3.23 -6.84
N ASP A 10 -8.31 3.90 -5.91
CA ASP A 10 -6.92 3.65 -5.52
C ASP A 10 -6.85 3.57 -3.99
N GLN A 11 -6.29 2.48 -3.45
CA GLN A 11 -6.17 2.28 -2.01
C GLN A 11 -4.91 2.90 -1.43
N ASN A 12 -5.11 3.90 -0.56
CA ASN A 12 -4.03 4.60 0.13
C ASN A 12 -3.03 3.67 0.84
N SER A 13 -1.75 3.81 0.49
CA SER A 13 -0.63 3.13 1.15
C SER A 13 -0.84 1.61 1.27
N PHE A 14 -1.40 0.97 0.23
CA PHE A 14 -2.00 -0.35 0.31
C PHE A 14 -1.24 -1.40 1.13
N TYR A 15 0.03 -1.69 0.83
CA TYR A 15 0.77 -2.71 1.59
C TYR A 15 0.93 -2.33 3.07
N ALA A 16 1.25 -1.07 3.38
CA ALA A 16 1.35 -0.63 4.77
C ALA A 16 -0.01 -0.65 5.48
N SER A 17 -1.09 -0.36 4.78
CA SER A 17 -2.47 -0.43 5.30
C SER A 17 -2.86 -1.87 5.64
N VAL A 18 -2.50 -2.84 4.79
CA VAL A 18 -2.69 -4.28 5.08
C VAL A 18 -1.87 -4.71 6.30
N GLU A 19 -0.60 -4.32 6.39
CA GLU A 19 0.21 -4.69 7.57
C GLU A 19 -0.30 -4.04 8.85
N MET A 20 -0.78 -2.79 8.82
CA MET A 20 -1.42 -2.16 9.98
C MET A 20 -2.73 -2.83 10.39
N LEU A 21 -3.45 -3.45 9.47
CA LEU A 21 -4.65 -4.25 9.79
C LEU A 21 -4.26 -5.55 10.51
N ARG A 22 -3.20 -6.21 10.06
CA ARG A 22 -2.71 -7.48 10.61
C ARG A 22 -1.93 -7.32 11.91
N GLN A 23 -1.19 -6.21 12.05
CA GLN A 23 -0.38 -5.86 13.20
C GLN A 23 -0.73 -4.44 13.68
N PRO A 24 -1.77 -4.29 14.53
CA PRO A 24 -2.29 -2.99 14.94
C PRO A 24 -1.26 -2.07 15.63
N SER A 25 -0.21 -2.62 16.24
CA SER A 25 0.87 -1.83 16.84
C SER A 25 1.63 -0.97 15.82
N LEU A 26 1.57 -1.29 14.52
CA LEU A 26 2.19 -0.48 13.45
C LEU A 26 1.46 0.85 13.20
N LYS A 27 0.24 1.03 13.72
CA LYS A 27 -0.52 2.28 13.56
C LYS A 27 0.06 3.45 14.36
N THR A 28 0.84 3.16 15.40
CA THR A 28 1.37 4.18 16.34
C THR A 28 2.83 4.53 16.10
N VAL A 29 3.49 3.86 15.14
CA VAL A 29 4.91 4.07 14.82
C VAL A 29 5.09 4.31 13.31
N PRO A 30 6.11 5.06 12.87
CA PRO A 30 6.42 5.15 11.45
C PRO A 30 6.86 3.79 10.93
N CYS A 31 6.15 3.26 9.94
CA CYS A 31 6.45 1.97 9.34
C CYS A 31 6.48 2.02 7.81
N ALA A 32 7.29 1.14 7.23
CA ALA A 32 7.40 0.93 5.80
C ALA A 32 7.48 -0.55 5.47
N VAL A 33 6.70 -0.97 4.48
CA VAL A 33 6.93 -2.25 3.80
C VAL A 33 8.09 -2.04 2.85
N ALA A 34 9.14 -2.84 2.99
CA ALA A 34 10.39 -2.66 2.25
C ALA A 34 10.98 -4.00 1.82
N GLY A 35 11.82 -3.97 0.79
CA GLY A 35 12.63 -5.12 0.40
C GLY A 35 13.63 -5.53 1.50
N ASP A 36 14.46 -6.53 1.22
CA ASP A 36 15.43 -7.04 2.18
C ASP A 36 16.39 -5.93 2.68
N PRO A 37 16.43 -5.63 4.00
CA PRO A 37 17.36 -4.66 4.57
C PRO A 37 18.84 -5.04 4.44
N ALA A 38 19.16 -6.33 4.31
CA ALA A 38 20.54 -6.80 4.10
C ALA A 38 21.00 -6.58 2.66
N ASN A 39 20.07 -6.40 1.72
CA ASN A 39 20.38 -6.05 0.34
C ASN A 39 20.61 -4.54 0.23
N ARG A 40 21.76 -4.13 -0.32
CA ARG A 40 22.12 -2.72 -0.56
C ARG A 40 21.11 -1.99 -1.46
N HIS A 41 20.35 -2.73 -2.27
CA HIS A 41 19.32 -2.20 -3.16
C HIS A 41 17.90 -2.36 -2.62
N GLY A 42 17.72 -2.72 -1.35
CA GLY A 42 16.41 -2.75 -0.72
C GLY A 42 15.75 -1.36 -0.75
N ILE A 43 14.50 -1.31 -1.20
CA ILE A 43 13.72 -0.07 -1.35
C ILE A 43 12.44 -0.10 -0.51
N VAL A 44 11.89 1.08 -0.23
CA VAL A 44 10.56 1.26 0.36
C VAL A 44 9.49 1.00 -0.70
N LEU A 45 8.66 -0.03 -0.48
CA LEU A 45 7.54 -0.41 -1.35
C LEU A 45 6.28 0.37 -1.00
N ALA A 46 5.97 0.50 0.30
CA ALA A 46 4.88 1.32 0.80
C ALA A 46 5.20 1.80 2.21
N LYS A 47 4.49 2.82 2.70
CA LYS A 47 4.70 3.39 4.03
C LYS A 47 3.41 3.96 4.60
N ASN A 48 3.30 3.95 5.92
CA ASN A 48 2.15 4.57 6.58
C ASN A 48 2.28 6.10 6.62
N GLN A 49 1.22 6.77 7.08
CA GLN A 49 1.17 8.23 7.13
C GLN A 49 2.24 8.83 8.05
N LEU A 50 2.58 8.15 9.16
CA LEU A 50 3.63 8.59 10.09
C LEU A 50 4.99 8.63 9.39
N ALA A 51 5.36 7.58 8.65
CA ALA A 51 6.58 7.55 7.85
C ALA A 51 6.51 8.48 6.63
N LYS A 52 5.33 8.74 6.05
CA LYS A 52 5.18 9.71 4.95
C LYS A 52 5.50 11.14 5.41
N LYS A 53 5.11 11.51 6.64
CA LYS A 53 5.36 12.84 7.22
C LYS A 53 6.85 13.16 7.42
N THR A 54 7.72 12.16 7.51
CA THR A 54 9.17 12.36 7.63
C THR A 54 9.87 12.59 6.29
N GLY A 55 9.12 12.64 5.18
CA GLY A 55 9.67 12.89 3.84
C GLY A 55 10.19 11.63 3.13
N ILE A 56 9.86 10.44 3.64
CA ILE A 56 10.15 9.19 2.94
C ILE A 56 9.33 9.14 1.64
N LYS A 57 9.92 8.69 0.53
CA LYS A 57 9.34 8.52 -0.80
C LYS A 57 9.27 7.03 -1.14
N THR A 58 8.27 6.66 -1.94
CA THR A 58 8.17 5.28 -2.42
C THR A 58 9.26 5.06 -3.47
N GLY A 59 9.90 3.89 -3.47
CA GLY A 59 11.02 3.57 -4.36
C GLY A 59 12.39 4.08 -3.88
N GLU A 60 12.48 4.83 -2.78
CA GLU A 60 13.79 5.20 -2.24
C GLU A 60 14.45 4.04 -1.49
N THR A 61 15.79 4.09 -1.39
CA THR A 61 16.56 3.05 -0.70
C THR A 61 16.27 3.05 0.81
N ILE A 62 16.31 1.87 1.44
CA ILE A 62 16.12 1.71 2.89
C ILE A 62 17.08 2.59 3.69
N TRP A 63 18.33 2.72 3.24
CA TRP A 63 19.33 3.55 3.90
C TRP A 63 18.92 5.03 3.91
N GLN A 64 18.50 5.59 2.75
CA GLN A 64 18.00 6.98 2.68
C GLN A 64 16.75 7.17 3.54
N ALA A 65 15.84 6.20 3.55
CA ALA A 65 14.64 6.25 4.38
C ALA A 65 14.98 6.28 5.88
N LYS A 66 15.95 5.47 6.32
CA LYS A 66 16.42 5.47 7.71
C LYS A 66 17.16 6.74 8.11
N GLN A 67 17.83 7.42 7.19
CA GLN A 67 18.41 8.74 7.49
C GLN A 67 17.34 9.78 7.81
N LYS A 68 16.21 9.75 7.10
CA LYS A 68 15.07 10.66 7.34
C LYS A 68 14.26 10.29 8.57
N CYS A 69 14.20 9.00 8.90
CA CYS A 69 13.43 8.46 10.01
C CYS A 69 14.24 7.34 10.70
N PRO A 70 15.13 7.67 11.65
CA PRO A 70 15.96 6.69 12.34
C PRO A 70 15.16 5.59 13.06
N GLN A 71 13.96 5.92 13.52
CA GLN A 71 13.01 5.03 14.20
C GLN A 71 12.07 4.26 13.26
N LEU A 72 12.34 4.27 11.94
CA LEU A 72 11.50 3.60 10.94
C LEU A 72 11.46 2.09 11.17
N VAL A 73 10.26 1.55 11.38
CA VAL A 73 10.01 0.12 11.45
C VAL A 73 9.88 -0.44 10.03
N LEU A 74 10.72 -1.40 9.69
CA LEU A 74 10.66 -2.09 8.39
C LEU A 74 9.88 -3.38 8.51
N VAL A 75 8.97 -3.61 7.58
CA VAL A 75 8.13 -4.79 7.51
C VAL A 75 8.41 -5.51 6.18
N PRO A 76 8.66 -6.83 6.18
CA PRO A 76 8.84 -7.57 4.94
C PRO A 76 7.51 -7.68 4.18
N PRO A 77 7.53 -7.72 2.84
CA PRO A 77 6.31 -7.82 2.05
C PRO A 77 5.66 -9.21 2.16
N ASP A 78 4.34 -9.24 2.33
CA ASP A 78 3.51 -10.43 2.27
C ASP A 78 2.49 -10.34 1.11
N TYR A 79 2.96 -10.68 -0.08
CA TYR A 79 2.15 -10.63 -1.30
C TYR A 79 0.91 -11.54 -1.25
N ARG A 80 0.95 -12.62 -0.47
CA ARG A 80 -0.21 -13.51 -0.33
C ARG A 80 -1.34 -12.78 0.39
N SER A 81 -1.02 -12.09 1.48
CA SER A 81 -1.98 -11.25 2.21
C SER A 81 -2.48 -10.09 1.33
N TYR A 82 -1.59 -9.44 0.58
CA TYR A 82 -1.98 -8.33 -0.31
C TYR A 82 -2.97 -8.77 -1.39
N LEU A 83 -2.73 -9.92 -2.03
CA LEU A 83 -3.65 -10.47 -3.03
C LEU A 83 -4.99 -10.87 -2.42
N TYR A 84 -5.00 -11.35 -1.17
CA TYR A 84 -6.24 -11.67 -0.46
C TYR A 84 -7.10 -10.41 -0.25
N PHE A 85 -6.53 -9.34 0.32
CA PHE A 85 -7.28 -8.10 0.55
C PHE A 85 -7.69 -7.38 -0.74
N SER A 86 -6.85 -7.44 -1.79
CA SER A 86 -7.19 -6.96 -3.12
C SER A 86 -8.45 -7.63 -3.68
N ARG A 87 -8.54 -8.97 -3.55
CA ARG A 87 -9.72 -9.73 -3.99
C ARG A 87 -10.96 -9.38 -3.19
N LEU A 88 -10.83 -9.17 -1.88
CA LEU A 88 -11.95 -8.73 -1.04
C LEU A 88 -12.47 -7.36 -1.46
N ALA A 89 -11.58 -6.39 -1.68
CA ALA A 89 -11.97 -5.06 -2.15
C ALA A 89 -12.70 -5.12 -3.49
N ARG A 90 -12.19 -5.91 -4.45
CA ARG A 90 -12.86 -6.10 -5.75
C ARG A 90 -14.18 -6.86 -5.65
N ALA A 91 -14.33 -7.77 -4.70
CA ALA A 91 -15.61 -8.43 -4.45
C ALA A 91 -16.65 -7.39 -4.01
N LEU A 92 -16.27 -6.48 -3.09
CA LEU A 92 -17.10 -5.36 -2.68
C LEU A 92 -17.43 -4.42 -3.85
N TYR A 93 -16.46 -4.09 -4.71
CA TYR A 93 -16.72 -3.25 -5.90
C TYR A 93 -17.77 -3.85 -6.84
N ARG A 94 -17.76 -5.19 -6.99
CA ARG A 94 -18.74 -5.91 -7.83
C ARG A 94 -20.16 -5.94 -7.27
N GLU A 95 -20.36 -5.50 -6.02
CA GLU A 95 -21.70 -5.30 -5.47
C GLU A 95 -22.37 -4.04 -6.02
N TYR A 96 -21.60 -3.10 -6.59
CA TYR A 96 -22.10 -1.82 -7.12
C TYR A 96 -22.27 -1.82 -8.64
N THR A 97 -21.40 -2.54 -9.36
CA THR A 97 -21.44 -2.67 -10.84
C THR A 97 -20.80 -3.98 -11.27
N ASP A 98 -21.24 -4.54 -12.39
CA ASP A 98 -20.59 -5.69 -13.05
C ASP A 98 -19.37 -5.28 -13.89
N ARG A 99 -19.18 -3.98 -14.13
CA ARG A 99 -18.07 -3.42 -14.91
C ARG A 99 -16.92 -2.96 -14.02
N VAL A 100 -16.14 -3.93 -13.56
CA VAL A 100 -14.97 -3.73 -12.67
C VAL A 100 -13.70 -4.18 -13.39
N GLU A 101 -12.81 -3.24 -13.71
CA GLU A 101 -11.54 -3.50 -14.40
C GLU A 101 -10.34 -3.22 -13.48
N PRO A 102 -9.65 -4.26 -12.96
CA PRO A 102 -8.49 -4.08 -12.11
C PRO A 102 -7.29 -3.47 -12.85
N PHE A 103 -6.61 -2.51 -12.22
CA PHE A 103 -5.41 -1.87 -12.74
C PHE A 103 -4.23 -2.04 -11.78
N GLY A 104 -3.80 -3.28 -11.53
CA GLY A 104 -2.83 -3.58 -10.46
C GLY A 104 -3.52 -4.09 -9.21
N ILE A 105 -2.81 -4.16 -8.08
CA ILE A 105 -3.29 -4.88 -6.88
C ILE A 105 -4.27 -4.05 -6.05
N ASP A 106 -4.08 -2.74 -6.00
CA ASP A 106 -4.81 -1.79 -5.17
C ASP A 106 -5.69 -0.82 -5.97
N GLU A 107 -5.55 -0.79 -7.29
CA GLU A 107 -6.31 0.11 -8.15
C GLU A 107 -7.35 -0.62 -9.01
N CYS A 108 -8.44 0.08 -9.32
CA CYS A 108 -9.53 -0.42 -10.14
C CYS A 108 -10.30 0.70 -10.84
N TRP A 109 -10.76 0.43 -12.06
CA TRP A 109 -11.75 1.24 -12.77
C TRP A 109 -13.13 0.63 -12.62
N MET A 110 -14.15 1.47 -12.45
CA MET A 110 -15.56 1.08 -12.32
C MET A 110 -16.43 1.98 -13.20
N ASP A 111 -17.39 1.38 -13.90
CA ASP A 111 -18.39 2.06 -14.74
C ASP A 111 -19.80 1.84 -14.18
#